data_AF-A0A7V6U1B1-F1
#
_entry.id   AF-A0A7V6U1B1-F1
#
_cell.length_a   1.000
_cell.length_b   1.000
_cell.length_c   1.000
_cell.angle_alpha   90.00
_cell.angle_beta   90.00
_cell.angle_gamma   90.00
#
_symmetry.space_group_name_H-M   'P 1'
#
loop_
_entity.id
_entity.type
_entity.pdbx_description
1 polymer ?
#
loop_
_entity_poly.entity_id
_entity_poly.type
_entity_poly.pdbx_seq_one_letter_code
_entity_poly.pdbx_strand_id
1 'polypeptide(L)'
;PLPRSALETLDMFGDHGAVPFERAAAVLPLCVGAFGRHHTLCTLDDYEILLAESAEAAWIATEGNAFNHATDRVQDVVGLAERLRAEGKPIKSDVEFSSSGRVRQTALRADSVERLFLRDDGVVARTVPGSFYEFISRDVDAQTGQIDLTFDSRNAQGIFAMTRAA
;
A
#
# COMPACT_ATOMS: atom_id res chain seq x y z
N PRO A 1 -9.24 0.47 15.74
CA PRO A 1 -8.43 -0.53 16.47
C PRO A 1 -7.50 0.02 17.57
N LEU A 2 -7.26 1.34 17.63
CA LEU A 2 -6.38 1.92 18.65
C LEU A 2 -7.02 1.95 20.04
N PRO A 3 -6.31 1.53 21.10
CA PRO A 3 -6.78 1.69 22.47
C PRO A 3 -6.71 3.15 22.92
N ARG A 4 -7.46 3.49 23.97
CA ARG A 4 -7.53 4.85 24.53
C ARG A 4 -6.16 5.44 24.87
N SER A 5 -5.25 4.65 25.43
CA SER A 5 -3.90 5.10 25.79
C SER A 5 -3.06 5.54 24.58
N ALA A 6 -3.27 4.90 23.42
CA ALA A 6 -2.63 5.31 22.17
C ALA A 6 -3.21 6.65 21.70
N LEU A 7 -4.54 6.80 21.74
CA LEU A 7 -5.21 8.06 21.37
C LEU A 7 -4.74 9.23 22.25
N GLU A 8 -4.71 9.06 23.57
CA GLU A 8 -4.24 10.10 24.50
C GLU A 8 -2.79 10.52 24.26
N THR A 9 -1.93 9.59 23.84
CA THR A 9 -0.53 9.91 23.49
C THR A 9 -0.43 10.61 22.15
N LEU A 10 -1.25 10.23 21.17
CA LEU A 10 -1.33 10.92 19.87
C LEU A 10 -1.88 12.34 20.02
N ASP A 11 -2.89 12.54 20.87
CA ASP A 11 -3.45 13.87 21.19
C ASP A 11 -2.37 14.74 21.84
N MET A 12 -1.64 14.21 22.83
CA MET A 12 -0.51 14.91 23.46
C MET A 12 0.58 15.29 22.43
N PHE A 13 0.90 14.40 21.49
CA PHE A 13 1.82 14.70 20.41
C PHE A 13 1.29 15.78 19.47
N GLY A 14 -0.01 15.74 19.14
CA GLY A 14 -0.67 16.77 18.33
C GLY A 14 -0.65 18.15 18.97
N ASP A 15 -0.89 18.23 20.28
CA ASP A 15 -0.96 19.49 21.02
C ASP A 15 0.43 20.12 21.28
N HIS A 16 1.45 19.28 21.49
CA HIS A 16 2.77 19.74 21.96
C HIS A 16 3.90 19.55 20.95
N GLY A 17 3.67 18.83 19.86
CA GLY A 17 4.69 18.46 18.87
C GLY A 17 5.72 17.44 19.35
N ALA A 18 5.61 16.96 20.59
CA ALA A 18 6.52 15.97 21.16
C ALA A 18 5.86 15.21 22.33
N VAL A 19 6.33 13.99 22.56
CA VAL A 19 6.02 13.17 23.75
C VAL A 19 7.30 12.55 24.30
N PRO A 20 7.35 12.16 25.59
CA PRO A 20 8.48 11.40 26.12
C PRO A 20 8.74 10.14 25.30
N PHE A 21 10.02 9.84 25.05
CA PHE A 21 10.43 8.71 24.22
C PHE A 21 9.81 7.38 24.67
N GLU A 22 9.76 7.12 25.97
CA GLU A 22 9.15 5.89 26.51
C GLU A 22 7.67 5.74 26.13
N ARG A 23 6.91 6.84 26.11
CA ARG A 23 5.52 6.83 25.64
C ARG A 23 5.43 6.59 24.14
N ALA A 24 6.28 7.25 23.36
CA ALA A 24 6.35 7.03 21.92
C ALA A 24 6.67 5.57 21.59
N ALA A 25 7.68 5.00 22.26
CA ALA A 25 8.09 3.61 22.08
C ALA A 25 7.00 2.62 22.47
N ALA A 26 6.23 2.90 23.53
CA ALA A 26 5.11 2.06 23.94
C ALA A 26 3.91 2.12 22.96
N VAL A 27 3.64 3.29 22.37
CA VAL A 27 2.47 3.50 21.50
C VAL A 27 2.76 3.13 20.04
N LEU A 28 4.00 3.24 19.57
CA LEU A 28 4.35 2.98 18.18
C LEU A 28 3.88 1.59 17.68
N PRO A 29 4.08 0.46 18.39
CA PRO A 29 3.58 -0.84 17.95
C PRO A 29 2.04 -0.90 17.84
N LEU A 30 1.31 -0.13 18.65
CA LEU A 30 -0.15 -0.05 18.59
C LEU A 30 -0.60 0.71 17.34
N CYS A 31 0.10 1.80 17.01
CA CYS A 31 -0.10 2.53 15.75
C CYS A 31 0.21 1.66 14.54
N VAL A 32 1.32 0.90 14.56
CA VAL A 32 1.66 -0.06 13.51
C VAL A 32 0.56 -1.12 13.37
N GLY A 33 0.06 -1.65 14.49
CA GLY A 33 -1.04 -2.62 14.49
C GLY A 33 -2.35 -2.10 13.89
N ALA A 34 -2.56 -0.78 13.81
CA ALA A 34 -3.73 -0.22 13.14
C ALA A 34 -3.71 -0.47 11.62
N PHE A 35 -2.54 -0.63 11.02
CA PHE A 35 -2.37 -0.96 9.59
C PHE A 35 -2.43 -2.47 9.36
N GLY A 36 -3.58 -3.06 9.70
CA GLY A 36 -3.85 -4.49 9.56
C GLY A 36 -5.33 -4.76 9.29
N ARG A 37 -5.72 -6.03 9.30
CA ARG A 37 -7.12 -6.43 9.14
C ARG A 37 -7.82 -6.51 10.48
N HIS A 38 -8.89 -5.72 10.66
CA HIS A 38 -9.61 -5.60 11.94
C HIS A 38 -11.02 -6.18 11.93
N HIS A 39 -11.53 -6.56 10.75
CA HIS A 39 -12.75 -7.35 10.63
C HIS A 39 -12.45 -8.85 10.74
N THR A 40 -13.50 -9.61 11.00
CA THR A 40 -13.46 -11.09 11.03
C THR A 40 -13.13 -11.66 9.64
N LEU A 41 -12.88 -12.97 9.56
CA LEU A 41 -12.75 -13.63 8.26
C LEU A 41 -14.00 -13.39 7.41
N CYS A 42 -13.83 -13.03 6.14
CA CYS A 42 -14.93 -12.99 5.19
C CYS A 42 -15.35 -14.41 4.79
N THR A 43 -16.61 -14.58 4.42
CA THR A 43 -17.02 -15.81 3.74
C THR A 43 -16.40 -15.83 2.35
N LEU A 44 -16.16 -17.03 1.81
CA LEU A 44 -15.64 -17.13 0.45
C LEU A 44 -16.66 -16.59 -0.58
N ASP A 45 -17.95 -16.80 -0.35
CA ASP A 45 -19.02 -16.32 -1.22
C ASP A 45 -19.08 -14.79 -1.26
N ASP A 46 -18.99 -14.11 -0.11
CA ASP A 46 -18.92 -12.64 -0.06
C ASP A 46 -17.68 -12.11 -0.79
N TYR A 47 -16.53 -12.77 -0.62
CA TYR A 47 -15.31 -12.42 -1.33
C TYR A 47 -15.47 -12.55 -2.85
N GLU A 48 -16.07 -13.63 -3.34
CA GLU A 48 -16.29 -13.87 -4.77
C GLU A 48 -17.27 -12.85 -5.36
N ILE A 49 -18.31 -12.46 -4.63
CA ILE A 49 -19.22 -11.36 -5.01
C ILE A 49 -18.44 -10.04 -5.12
N LEU A 50 -17.64 -9.70 -4.11
CA LEU A 50 -16.84 -8.48 -4.14
C LEU A 50 -15.84 -8.50 -5.30
N LEU A 51 -15.18 -9.63 -5.55
CA LEU A 51 -14.18 -9.77 -6.61
C LEU A 51 -14.79 -9.60 -8.01
N ALA A 52 -16.01 -10.07 -8.21
CA ALA A 52 -16.73 -9.91 -9.47
C ALA A 52 -17.02 -8.43 -9.79
N GLU A 53 -17.21 -7.59 -8.77
CA GLU A 53 -17.59 -6.18 -8.91
C GLU A 53 -16.41 -5.20 -8.76
N SER A 54 -15.47 -5.48 -7.85
CA SER A 54 -14.29 -4.66 -7.56
C SER A 54 -13.15 -5.48 -6.96
N ALA A 55 -12.04 -5.55 -7.70
CA ALA A 55 -10.80 -6.17 -7.22
C ALA A 55 -10.25 -5.46 -5.96
N GLU A 56 -10.47 -4.16 -5.83
CA GLU A 56 -10.07 -3.36 -4.68
C GLU A 56 -10.90 -3.72 -3.44
N ALA A 57 -12.22 -3.88 -3.59
CA ALA A 57 -13.08 -4.31 -2.49
C ALA A 57 -12.73 -5.73 -2.02
N ALA A 58 -12.44 -6.63 -2.97
CA ALA A 58 -11.97 -7.98 -2.66
C ALA A 58 -10.61 -7.97 -1.93
N TRP A 59 -9.67 -7.12 -2.34
CA TRP A 59 -8.39 -6.96 -1.65
C TRP A 59 -8.57 -6.41 -0.23
N ILE A 60 -9.41 -5.41 -0.03
CA ILE A 60 -9.73 -4.89 1.31
C ILE A 60 -10.39 -5.96 2.18
N ALA A 61 -11.24 -6.83 1.61
CA ALA A 61 -11.86 -7.92 2.35
C ALA A 61 -10.81 -8.90 2.92
N THR A 62 -9.67 -9.08 2.25
CA THR A 62 -8.62 -10.00 2.71
C THR A 62 -7.52 -9.33 3.52
N GLU A 63 -7.17 -8.07 3.20
CA GLU A 63 -6.01 -7.36 3.78
C GLU A 63 -6.39 -6.22 4.75
N GLY A 64 -7.63 -5.73 4.70
CA GLY A 64 -8.14 -4.66 5.56
C GLY A 64 -7.42 -3.33 5.38
N ASN A 65 -6.82 -2.83 6.47
CA ASN A 65 -6.07 -1.57 6.48
C ASN A 65 -4.55 -1.77 6.35
N ALA A 66 -4.11 -2.98 6.00
CA ALA A 66 -2.70 -3.22 5.71
C ALA A 66 -2.20 -2.29 4.59
N PHE A 67 -0.90 -1.99 4.60
CA PHE A 67 -0.30 -1.24 3.50
C PHE A 67 -0.42 -2.02 2.21
N ASN A 68 -1.15 -1.44 1.26
CA ASN A 68 -1.27 -1.97 -0.09
C ASN A 68 0.09 -2.00 -0.81
N HIS A 69 0.94 -1.02 -0.54
CA HIS A 69 2.32 -1.00 -0.97
C HIS A 69 3.18 -0.10 -0.08
N ALA A 70 4.49 -0.22 -0.27
CA ALA A 70 5.47 0.75 0.17
C ALA A 70 6.17 1.33 -1.06
N THR A 71 6.57 2.60 -0.98
CA THR A 71 7.23 3.30 -2.08
C THR A 71 8.65 3.71 -1.68
N ASP A 72 9.64 3.28 -2.45
CA ASP A 72 11.01 3.76 -2.34
C ASP A 72 11.27 4.91 -3.29
N ARG A 73 11.92 5.96 -2.78
CA ARG A 73 12.29 7.12 -3.60
C ARG A 73 13.69 6.92 -4.16
N VAL A 74 13.77 6.76 -5.48
CA VAL A 74 15.00 6.52 -6.22
C VAL A 74 15.33 7.69 -7.13
N GLN A 75 16.61 7.87 -7.43
CA GLN A 75 17.08 8.97 -8.27
C GLN A 75 16.56 8.87 -9.72
N ASP A 76 16.59 7.66 -10.30
CA ASP A 76 16.14 7.41 -11.67
C ASP A 76 15.31 6.11 -11.74
N VAL A 77 13.99 6.27 -11.74
CA VAL A 77 13.04 5.18 -11.84
C VAL A 77 13.03 4.53 -13.22
N VAL A 78 13.39 5.25 -14.29
CA VAL A 78 13.38 4.71 -15.67
C VAL A 78 14.53 3.72 -15.83
N GLY A 79 15.75 4.14 -15.48
CA GLY A 79 16.92 3.25 -15.48
C GLY A 79 16.75 2.07 -14.51
N LEU A 80 16.14 2.28 -13.35
CA LEU A 80 15.79 1.20 -12.43
C LEU A 80 14.84 0.19 -13.07
N ALA A 81 13.79 0.66 -13.73
CA ALA A 81 12.79 -0.21 -14.36
C ALA A 81 13.40 -1.06 -15.47
N GLU A 82 14.24 -0.46 -16.31
CA GLU A 82 14.97 -1.16 -17.37
C GLU A 82 15.87 -2.26 -16.80
N ARG A 83 16.64 -1.93 -15.75
CA ARG A 83 17.52 -2.90 -15.09
C ARG A 83 16.73 -4.06 -14.50
N LEU A 84 15.68 -3.79 -13.72
CA LEU A 84 14.85 -4.83 -13.11
C LEU A 84 14.19 -5.73 -14.17
N ARG A 85 13.76 -5.15 -15.31
CA ARG A 85 13.21 -5.91 -16.43
C ARG A 85 14.27 -6.81 -17.09
N ALA A 86 15.49 -6.29 -17.28
CA ALA A 86 16.60 -7.08 -17.81
C ALA A 86 17.01 -8.23 -16.87
N GLU A 87 16.85 -8.04 -15.56
CA GLU A 87 17.03 -9.08 -14.54
C GLU A 87 15.85 -10.08 -14.45
N GLY A 88 14.81 -9.92 -15.28
CA GLY A 88 13.63 -10.78 -15.27
C GLY A 88 12.71 -10.57 -14.06
N LYS A 89 12.82 -9.45 -13.35
CA LYS A 89 11.93 -9.12 -12.24
C LYS A 89 10.53 -8.77 -12.75
N PRO A 90 9.47 -9.08 -11.99
CA PRO A 90 8.09 -8.87 -12.42
C PRO A 90 7.65 -7.41 -12.25
N ILE A 91 8.35 -6.47 -12.89
CA ILE A 91 8.02 -5.04 -12.90
C ILE A 91 6.97 -4.71 -13.97
N LYS A 92 6.22 -3.63 -13.78
CA LYS A 92 5.35 -3.07 -14.84
C LYS A 92 6.12 -2.88 -16.16
N SER A 93 5.41 -3.05 -17.28
CA SER A 93 5.93 -2.72 -18.61
C SER A 93 6.27 -1.23 -18.70
N ASP A 94 5.38 -0.39 -18.19
CA ASP A 94 5.43 1.05 -18.37
C ASP A 94 5.82 1.76 -17.07
N VAL A 95 6.55 2.86 -17.24
CA VAL A 95 6.76 3.87 -16.19
C VAL A 95 5.70 4.93 -16.37
N GLU A 96 5.02 5.27 -15.28
CA GLU A 96 3.98 6.30 -15.26
C GLU A 96 4.62 7.67 -15.01
N PHE A 97 4.22 8.67 -15.77
CA PHE A 97 4.70 10.04 -15.66
C PHE A 97 3.53 10.94 -15.27
N SER A 98 3.72 11.78 -14.25
CA SER A 98 2.78 12.86 -13.93
C SER A 98 2.63 13.83 -15.09
N SER A 99 1.54 14.59 -15.12
CA SER A 99 1.31 15.65 -16.12
C SER A 99 2.45 16.68 -16.22
N SER A 100 3.16 16.98 -15.13
CA SER A 100 4.34 17.85 -15.13
C SER A 100 5.63 17.14 -15.57
N GLY A 101 5.62 15.80 -15.62
CA GLY A 101 6.78 14.94 -15.84
C GLY A 101 7.72 14.82 -14.64
N ARG A 102 7.56 15.63 -13.59
CA ARG A 102 8.48 15.70 -12.43
C ARG A 102 8.35 14.54 -11.46
N VAL A 103 7.17 13.95 -11.38
CA VAL A 103 6.92 12.73 -10.61
C VAL A 103 6.80 11.57 -11.60
N ARG A 104 7.57 10.52 -11.36
CA ARG A 104 7.64 9.33 -12.21
C ARG A 104 7.63 8.10 -11.33
N GLN A 105 6.87 7.07 -11.68
CA GLN A 105 6.73 5.89 -10.82
C GLN A 105 6.53 4.59 -11.59
N THR A 106 6.88 3.49 -10.95
CA THR A 106 6.63 2.12 -11.44
C THR A 106 6.56 1.18 -10.23
N ALA A 107 6.10 -0.05 -10.44
CA ALA A 107 5.94 -1.01 -9.36
C ALA A 107 6.26 -2.44 -9.80
N LEU A 108 6.69 -3.26 -8.84
CA LEU A 108 6.68 -4.72 -8.96
C LEU A 108 5.24 -5.22 -8.87
N ARG A 109 4.92 -6.35 -9.53
CA ARG A 109 3.66 -7.07 -9.35
C ARG A 109 3.48 -7.46 -7.89
N ALA A 110 2.23 -7.44 -7.41
CA ALA A 110 1.92 -7.87 -6.06
C ALA A 110 2.30 -9.34 -5.87
N ASP A 111 2.84 -9.64 -4.70
CA ASP A 111 3.06 -11.01 -4.30
C ASP A 111 1.71 -11.68 -4.00
N SER A 112 1.57 -12.92 -4.43
CA SER A 112 0.42 -13.75 -4.06
C SER A 112 0.58 -14.25 -2.63
N VAL A 113 -0.49 -14.19 -1.84
CA VAL A 113 -0.51 -14.60 -0.43
C VAL A 113 -1.66 -15.57 -0.16
N GLU A 114 -1.45 -16.50 0.77
CA GLU A 114 -2.53 -17.38 1.23
C GLU A 114 -3.38 -16.67 2.29
N ARG A 115 -4.70 -16.72 2.12
CA ARG A 115 -5.68 -16.19 3.07
C ARG A 115 -6.77 -17.20 3.33
N LEU A 116 -7.29 -17.15 4.56
CA LEU A 116 -8.36 -18.01 5.04
C LEU A 116 -9.72 -17.35 4.80
N PHE A 117 -10.71 -18.16 4.45
CA PHE A 117 -12.10 -17.77 4.21
C PHE A 117 -13.03 -18.71 4.96
N LEU A 118 -14.17 -18.18 5.42
CA LEU A 118 -15.22 -19.00 6.01
C LEU A 118 -16.03 -19.71 4.91
N ARG A 119 -16.41 -20.96 5.19
CA ARG A 119 -17.44 -21.74 4.49
C ARG A 119 -18.37 -22.37 5.53
N ASP A 120 -19.52 -22.87 5.09
CA ASP A 120 -20.50 -23.52 5.95
C ASP A 120 -19.92 -24.69 6.76
N ASP A 121 -18.92 -25.38 6.20
CA ASP A 121 -18.27 -26.56 6.77
C ASP A 121 -16.92 -26.28 7.47
N GLY A 122 -16.50 -25.01 7.54
CA GLY A 122 -15.28 -24.61 8.24
C GLY A 122 -14.51 -23.48 7.58
N VAL A 123 -13.20 -23.68 7.39
CA VAL A 123 -12.29 -22.66 6.88
C VAL A 123 -11.51 -23.23 5.70
N VAL A 124 -11.38 -22.45 4.63
CA VAL A 124 -10.62 -22.82 3.44
C VAL A 124 -9.56 -21.77 3.12
N ALA A 125 -8.41 -22.21 2.62
CA ALA A 125 -7.36 -21.33 2.12
C ALA A 125 -7.54 -21.02 0.63
N ARG A 126 -7.26 -19.77 0.24
CA ARG A 126 -7.11 -19.34 -1.17
C ARG A 126 -5.89 -18.47 -1.33
N THR A 127 -5.26 -18.59 -2.48
CA THR A 127 -4.22 -17.68 -2.94
C THR A 127 -4.89 -16.44 -3.52
N VAL A 128 -4.58 -15.28 -2.94
CA VAL A 128 -5.12 -13.99 -3.35
C VAL A 128 -4.00 -12.96 -3.53
N PRO A 129 -4.24 -11.85 -4.25
CA PRO A 129 -3.25 -10.79 -4.38
C PRO A 129 -2.95 -10.13 -3.02
N GLY A 130 -1.67 -10.03 -2.66
CA GLY A 130 -1.19 -9.32 -1.48
C GLY A 130 -0.77 -7.88 -1.80
N SER A 131 0.28 -7.41 -1.14
CA SER A 131 0.85 -6.09 -1.35
C SER A 131 1.94 -6.10 -2.44
N PHE A 132 2.34 -4.91 -2.91
CA PHE A 132 3.45 -4.75 -3.84
C PHE A 132 4.48 -3.70 -3.38
N TYR A 133 5.57 -3.59 -4.11
CA TYR A 133 6.61 -2.59 -3.88
C TYR A 133 6.67 -1.60 -5.05
N GLU A 134 6.66 -0.31 -4.73
CA GLU A 134 6.67 0.79 -5.69
C GLU A 134 8.01 1.56 -5.63
N PHE A 135 8.38 2.14 -6.77
CA PHE A 135 9.52 3.05 -6.88
C PHE A 135 9.06 4.38 -7.47
N ILE A 136 9.59 5.49 -6.93
CA ILE A 136 9.25 6.84 -7.37
C ILE A 136 10.48 7.73 -7.51
N SER A 137 10.53 8.52 -8.59
CA SER A 137 11.45 9.65 -8.73
C SER A 137 10.67 10.96 -8.67
N ARG A 138 11.21 11.94 -7.96
CA ARG A 138 10.60 13.27 -7.78
C ARG A 138 11.65 14.34 -8.05
N ASP A 139 11.39 15.17 -9.05
CA ASP A 139 12.24 16.32 -9.34
C ASP A 139 11.98 17.47 -8.35
N VAL A 140 12.96 18.37 -8.28
CA VAL A 140 12.81 19.66 -7.63
C VAL A 140 12.05 20.61 -8.56
N ASP A 141 11.02 21.25 -8.05
CA ASP A 141 10.34 22.34 -8.74
C ASP A 141 11.26 23.56 -8.80
N ALA A 142 11.60 24.01 -10.00
CA ALA A 142 12.50 25.13 -10.23
C ALA A 142 11.97 26.46 -9.67
N GLN A 143 10.66 26.61 -9.49
CA GLN A 143 10.06 27.85 -8.96
C GLN A 143 10.15 27.93 -7.44
N THR A 144 9.96 26.80 -6.75
CA THR A 144 9.93 26.76 -5.28
C THR A 144 11.25 26.28 -4.68
N GLY A 145 12.09 25.61 -5.47
CA GLY A 145 13.29 24.92 -4.98
C GLY A 145 12.98 23.68 -4.13
N GLN A 146 11.73 23.24 -4.07
CA GLN A 146 11.28 22.10 -3.27
C GLN A 146 11.02 20.88 -4.12
N ILE A 147 11.14 19.69 -3.51
CA ILE A 147 10.79 18.42 -4.16
C ILE A 147 9.29 18.42 -4.46
N ASP A 148 8.92 18.00 -5.66
CA ASP A 148 7.52 17.85 -6.05
C ASP A 148 6.87 16.71 -5.26
N LEU A 149 6.03 17.05 -4.27
CA LEU A 149 5.29 16.11 -3.43
C LEU A 149 3.88 15.82 -3.96
N THR A 150 3.52 16.31 -5.14
CA THR A 150 2.20 16.06 -5.71
C THR A 150 2.01 14.58 -6.06
N PHE A 151 0.75 14.18 -6.16
CA PHE A 151 0.36 12.85 -6.61
C PHE A 151 -0.68 13.00 -7.71
N ASP A 152 -0.36 12.52 -8.92
CA ASP A 152 -1.26 12.58 -10.06
C ASP A 152 -2.25 11.42 -9.96
N SER A 153 -3.52 11.73 -9.71
CA SER A 153 -4.57 10.73 -9.50
C SER A 153 -4.80 9.82 -10.71
N ARG A 154 -4.39 10.23 -11.91
CA ARG A 154 -4.45 9.37 -13.12
C ARG A 154 -3.46 8.21 -13.05
N ASN A 155 -2.30 8.43 -12.44
CA ASN A 155 -1.29 7.39 -12.26
C ASN A 155 -1.71 6.42 -11.12
N ALA A 156 -2.47 6.92 -10.14
CA ALA A 156 -3.04 6.11 -9.06
C ALA A 156 -3.94 4.97 -9.57
N GLN A 157 -4.72 5.20 -10.63
CA GLN A 157 -5.67 4.21 -11.15
C GLN A 157 -4.96 2.99 -11.76
N GLY A 158 -3.80 3.18 -12.39
CA GLY A 158 -3.00 2.10 -12.97
C GLY A 158 -2.31 1.23 -11.93
N ILE A 159 -2.09 1.75 -10.72
CA ILE A 159 -1.44 1.05 -9.61
C ILE A 159 -2.34 -0.07 -9.06
N PHE A 160 -3.65 0.13 -9.01
CA PHE A 160 -4.61 -0.90 -8.55
C PHE A 160 -4.71 -2.11 -9.50
N ALA A 161 -4.25 -2.00 -10.74
CA ALA A 161 -4.12 -3.14 -11.63
C ALA A 161 -3.08 -4.17 -11.15
N MET A 162 -2.18 -3.79 -10.23
CA MET A 162 -1.11 -4.67 -9.72
C MET A 162 -1.60 -5.71 -8.73
N THR A 163 -2.78 -5.52 -8.17
CA THR A 163 -3.46 -6.48 -7.29
C THR A 163 -4.55 -7.27 -8.03
N ARG A 164 -4.59 -7.27 -9.37
CA ARG A 164 -5.48 -8.16 -10.11
C ARG A 164 -4.87 -9.56 -10.17
N ALA A 165 -5.68 -10.57 -9.87
CA ALA A 165 -5.30 -11.96 -10.10
C ALA A 165 -4.98 -12.16 -11.59
N ALA A 166 -3.90 -12.89 -11.88
CA ALA A 166 -3.48 -13.22 -13.24
C ALA A 166 -4.43 -14.23 -13.90
#